data_AF-A0A2E5Z1D6-F1
#
_entry.id   AF-A0A2E5Z1D6-F1
#
_cell.length_a   1.000
_cell.length_b   1.000
_cell.length_c   1.000
_cell.angle_alpha   90.00
_cell.angle_beta   90.00
_cell.angle_gamma   90.00
#
_symmetry.space_group_name_H-M   'P 1'
#
loop_
_entity.id
_entity.type
_entity.pdbx_description
1 polymer ?
#
loop_
_entity_poly.entity_id
_entity_poly.type
_entity_poly.pdbx_seq_one_letter_code
_entity_poly.pdbx_strand_id
1 'polypeptide(L)'
;GLLDLFIGERFNPDLYGIPVSGYLFENKGGNKFVKVEQKALKELGLIKSAGWTNLNNDEFPDLIVAGEWMPIKIFINENGVLKDYTKEFGLSNSNGMWNKINIIDIDKDGDMDILAGNLGTNNFFSPNMKLYINDFDKNGFYEQILCEKIGNSYFPILDKDDLINQMPSLKKQLFYYKDYSDASIDKIFNPDLLNESTVLDIKTLESAIYINNNGKFNKISLPSEINYSPVFDIINYQPSDKNITRLIFGGNQYLVKPQFGRHDSSKGWIIDVKKDEDKLSFTNLKSLNIEGQIRKFELISLGKEKILITGINNKDVKFYEIK
;
A
#
# COMPACT_ATOMS: atom_id res chain seq x y z
N GLY A 1 -0.64 -27.33 -15.10
CA GLY A 1 0.38 -27.48 -14.03
C GLY A 1 -0.30 -27.54 -12.68
N LEU A 2 0.48 -27.71 -11.62
CA LEU A 2 0.01 -27.49 -10.24
C LEU A 2 0.13 -25.99 -9.90
N LEU A 3 -0.67 -25.50 -8.97
CA LEU A 3 -0.64 -24.09 -8.56
C LEU A 3 0.50 -23.85 -7.58
N ASP A 4 1.44 -22.98 -7.95
CA ASP A 4 2.55 -22.52 -7.12
C ASP A 4 2.09 -21.47 -6.09
N LEU A 5 2.96 -21.15 -5.14
CA LEU A 5 2.65 -20.25 -4.04
C LEU A 5 3.67 -19.12 -3.93
N PHE A 6 3.16 -17.88 -3.85
CA PHE A 6 3.93 -16.73 -3.42
C PHE A 6 3.54 -16.34 -1.98
N ILE A 7 4.54 -16.09 -1.14
CA ILE A 7 4.38 -15.61 0.23
C ILE A 7 5.19 -14.33 0.39
N GLY A 8 4.52 -13.22 0.70
CA GLY A 8 5.17 -11.96 1.04
C GLY A 8 5.32 -11.79 2.55
N GLU A 9 6.50 -11.38 3.01
CA GLU A 9 6.69 -10.92 4.38
C GLU A 9 6.10 -9.51 4.53
N ARG A 10 5.30 -9.32 5.57
CA ARG A 10 4.61 -8.04 5.78
C ARG A 10 5.53 -6.95 6.29
N PHE A 11 6.32 -7.26 7.30
CA PHE A 11 7.32 -6.39 7.91
C PHE A 11 8.18 -7.24 8.87
N ASN A 12 9.34 -6.71 9.26
CA ASN A 12 10.15 -7.28 10.32
C ASN A 12 9.52 -6.92 11.70
N PRO A 13 9.16 -7.91 12.54
CA PRO A 13 8.45 -7.65 13.80
C PRO A 13 9.28 -6.90 14.84
N ASP A 14 10.61 -7.00 14.78
CA ASP A 14 11.52 -6.33 15.70
C ASP A 14 11.88 -4.92 15.21
N LEU A 15 11.87 -4.70 13.89
CA LEU A 15 12.29 -3.44 13.29
C LEU A 15 11.43 -3.03 12.08
N TYR A 16 10.33 -2.33 12.36
CA TYR A 16 9.43 -1.82 11.32
C TYR A 16 10.16 -0.84 10.39
N GLY A 17 9.90 -0.98 9.08
CA GLY A 17 10.43 -0.11 8.05
C GLY A 17 11.68 -0.65 7.34
N ILE A 18 12.35 -1.68 7.87
CA ILE A 18 13.36 -2.39 7.08
C ILE A 18 12.67 -3.21 5.98
N PRO A 19 13.12 -3.12 4.71
CA PRO A 19 12.58 -3.93 3.62
C PRO A 19 12.70 -5.42 3.92
N VAL A 20 11.59 -6.14 3.73
CA VAL A 20 11.52 -7.61 3.89
C VAL A 20 11.33 -8.28 2.53
N SER A 21 11.32 -9.61 2.49
CA SER A 21 11.39 -10.37 1.23
C SER A 21 10.06 -11.04 0.86
N GLY A 22 9.93 -11.41 -0.41
CA GLY A 22 8.95 -12.36 -0.91
C GLY A 22 9.58 -13.71 -1.21
N TYR A 23 8.79 -14.77 -1.18
CA TYR A 23 9.24 -16.12 -1.44
C TYR A 23 8.31 -16.83 -2.41
N LEU A 24 8.91 -17.49 -3.40
CA LEU A 24 8.19 -18.32 -4.37
C LEU A 24 8.42 -19.80 -4.04
N PHE A 25 7.36 -20.59 -4.10
CA PHE A 25 7.38 -22.02 -3.84
C PHE A 25 6.71 -22.77 -4.99
N GLU A 26 7.48 -23.65 -5.62
CA GLU A 26 7.01 -24.53 -6.67
C GLU A 26 6.26 -25.71 -6.06
N ASN A 27 5.05 -25.98 -6.56
CA ASN A 27 4.21 -27.07 -6.11
C ASN A 27 4.60 -28.39 -6.79
N LYS A 28 5.12 -29.33 -5.99
CA LYS A 28 5.52 -30.67 -6.44
C LYS A 28 4.40 -31.72 -6.31
N GLY A 29 3.21 -31.30 -5.89
CA GLY A 29 2.06 -32.18 -5.67
C GLY A 29 2.07 -32.85 -4.30
N GLY A 30 0.92 -33.39 -3.89
CA GLY A 30 0.78 -34.07 -2.59
C GLY A 30 1.13 -33.18 -1.39
N ASN A 31 0.77 -31.90 -1.44
CA ASN A 31 1.08 -30.87 -0.42
C ASN A 31 2.58 -30.62 -0.21
N LYS A 32 3.43 -30.93 -1.19
CA LYS A 32 4.87 -30.64 -1.15
C LYS A 32 5.20 -29.41 -1.97
N PHE A 33 5.93 -28.49 -1.34
CA PHE A 33 6.36 -27.23 -1.93
C PHE A 33 7.87 -27.08 -1.78
N VAL A 34 8.54 -26.66 -2.85
CA VAL A 34 9.99 -26.42 -2.87
C VAL A 34 10.23 -24.95 -3.13
N LYS A 35 11.01 -24.30 -2.25
CA LYS A 35 11.36 -22.90 -2.42
C LYS A 35 12.18 -22.70 -3.70
N VAL A 36 11.78 -21.75 -4.52
CA VAL A 36 12.50 -21.30 -5.72
C VAL A 36 13.24 -20.03 -5.37
N GLU A 37 14.56 -20.03 -5.55
CA GLU A 37 15.37 -18.86 -5.25
C GLU A 37 15.17 -17.78 -6.33
N GLN A 38 14.67 -16.61 -5.89
CA GLN A 38 14.42 -15.46 -6.74
C GLN A 38 15.15 -14.25 -6.15
N LYS A 39 16.25 -13.85 -6.80
CA LYS A 39 17.03 -12.69 -6.34
C LYS A 39 16.20 -11.40 -6.33
N ALA A 40 15.31 -11.26 -7.31
CA ALA A 40 14.46 -10.09 -7.45
C ALA A 40 13.44 -9.93 -6.30
N LEU A 41 13.18 -10.98 -5.52
CA LEU A 41 12.21 -10.96 -4.41
C LEU A 41 12.84 -10.66 -3.04
N LYS A 42 14.14 -10.33 -2.98
CA LYS A 42 14.78 -9.93 -1.73
C LYS A 42 14.55 -8.45 -1.45
N GLU A 43 14.32 -8.11 -0.18
CA GLU A 43 14.28 -6.72 0.31
C GLU A 43 13.32 -5.82 -0.50
N LEU A 44 12.12 -6.33 -0.79
CA LEU A 44 11.13 -5.65 -1.63
C LEU A 44 10.53 -4.41 -0.98
N GLY A 45 10.38 -4.42 0.34
CA GLY A 45 9.64 -3.43 1.11
C GLY A 45 8.72 -4.14 2.13
N LEU A 46 7.65 -3.47 2.55
CA LEU A 46 6.73 -3.98 3.58
C LEU A 46 5.44 -4.50 2.93
N ILE A 47 5.42 -5.76 2.53
CA ILE A 47 4.43 -6.29 1.57
C ILE A 47 3.04 -6.43 2.20
N LYS A 48 2.02 -5.84 1.57
CA LYS A 48 0.60 -5.96 2.00
C LYS A 48 -0.25 -6.72 1.01
N SER A 49 0.05 -6.60 -0.28
CA SER A 49 -0.76 -7.18 -1.34
C SER A 49 0.11 -7.59 -2.50
N ALA A 50 -0.28 -8.68 -3.15
CA ALA A 50 0.32 -9.12 -4.38
C ALA A 50 -0.77 -9.67 -5.32
N GLY A 51 -0.48 -9.69 -6.60
CA GLY A 51 -1.36 -10.24 -7.62
C GLY A 51 -0.54 -10.74 -8.80
N TRP A 52 -1.02 -11.83 -9.40
CA TRP A 52 -0.41 -12.42 -10.58
C TRP A 52 -1.30 -12.12 -11.79
N THR A 53 -0.71 -11.64 -12.87
CA THR A 53 -1.42 -11.30 -14.10
C THR A 53 -0.50 -11.43 -15.30
N ASN A 54 -1.00 -11.30 -16.51
CA ASN A 54 -0.18 -11.26 -17.72
C ASN A 54 -0.07 -9.81 -18.20
N LEU A 55 1.11 -9.20 -18.12
CA LEU A 55 1.33 -7.81 -18.55
C LEU A 55 1.99 -7.71 -19.92
N ASN A 56 2.65 -8.76 -20.39
CA ASN A 56 3.40 -8.80 -21.64
C ASN A 56 2.78 -9.73 -22.71
N ASN A 57 1.62 -10.32 -22.41
CA ASN A 57 0.87 -11.26 -23.25
C ASN A 57 1.63 -12.55 -23.59
N ASP A 58 2.47 -13.07 -22.70
CA ASP A 58 3.11 -14.38 -22.85
C ASP A 58 2.38 -15.50 -22.06
N GLU A 59 2.98 -16.68 -21.93
CA GLU A 59 2.36 -17.79 -21.19
C GLU A 59 2.66 -17.78 -19.67
N PHE A 60 3.50 -16.85 -19.21
CA PHE A 60 4.03 -16.78 -17.86
C PHE A 60 3.39 -15.62 -17.09
N PRO A 61 2.67 -15.88 -16.00
CA PRO A 61 2.13 -14.79 -15.20
C PRO A 61 3.26 -13.99 -14.54
N ASP A 62 3.13 -12.68 -14.63
CA ASP A 62 3.92 -11.64 -13.99
C ASP A 62 3.39 -11.33 -12.59
N LEU A 63 4.27 -10.84 -11.73
CA LEU A 63 3.95 -10.54 -10.33
C LEU A 63 3.91 -9.03 -10.09
N ILE A 64 2.83 -8.57 -9.48
CA ILE A 64 2.69 -7.20 -8.95
C ILE A 64 2.71 -7.28 -7.42
N VAL A 65 3.53 -6.45 -6.78
CA VAL A 65 3.64 -6.39 -5.32
C VAL A 65 3.46 -4.95 -4.84
N ALA A 66 2.66 -4.76 -3.81
CA ALA A 66 2.44 -3.46 -3.18
C ALA A 66 2.49 -3.57 -1.65
N GLY A 67 2.88 -2.49 -1.01
CA GLY A 67 3.09 -2.46 0.43
C GLY A 67 3.26 -1.07 1.02
N GLU A 68 3.60 -1.03 2.30
CA GLU A 68 3.88 0.22 3.01
C GLU A 68 5.27 0.73 2.66
N TRP A 69 5.42 2.06 2.54
CA TRP A 69 6.71 2.73 2.33
C TRP A 69 7.46 2.33 1.05
N MET A 70 6.77 1.76 0.07
CA MET A 70 7.38 1.23 -1.14
C MET A 70 6.55 1.58 -2.39
N PRO A 71 7.16 1.64 -3.59
CA PRO A 71 6.40 1.72 -4.83
C PRO A 71 5.59 0.43 -5.06
N ILE A 72 4.59 0.53 -5.92
CA ILE A 72 4.00 -0.65 -6.56
C ILE A 72 5.09 -1.24 -7.47
N LYS A 73 5.54 -2.46 -7.17
CA LYS A 73 6.59 -3.15 -7.90
C LYS A 73 6.01 -4.11 -8.94
N ILE A 74 6.64 -4.14 -10.10
CA ILE A 74 6.30 -5.04 -11.22
C ILE A 74 7.45 -5.99 -11.46
N PHE A 75 7.16 -7.28 -11.55
CA PHE A 75 8.13 -8.31 -11.88
C PHE A 75 7.67 -9.10 -13.11
N ILE A 76 8.43 -8.99 -14.21
CA ILE A 76 8.17 -9.80 -15.40
C ILE A 76 8.77 -11.18 -15.21
N ASN A 77 7.99 -12.21 -15.59
CA ASN A 77 8.38 -13.59 -15.47
C ASN A 77 9.04 -14.11 -16.76
N GLU A 78 10.36 -14.11 -16.79
CA GLU A 78 11.11 -14.65 -17.92
C GLU A 78 11.39 -16.14 -17.72
N ASN A 79 10.46 -16.99 -18.15
CA ASN A 79 10.59 -18.46 -18.09
C ASN A 79 10.91 -19.00 -16.68
N GLY A 80 10.20 -18.49 -15.66
CA GLY A 80 10.36 -18.89 -14.27
C GLY A 80 11.36 -18.05 -13.47
N VAL A 81 11.98 -17.03 -14.08
CA VAL A 81 12.86 -16.08 -13.38
C VAL A 81 12.20 -14.71 -13.36
N LEU A 82 11.90 -14.21 -12.16
CA LEU A 82 11.30 -12.90 -11.98
C LEU A 82 12.36 -11.81 -12.08
N LYS A 83 12.07 -10.75 -12.84
CA LYS A 83 12.92 -9.56 -12.95
C LYS A 83 12.13 -8.30 -12.64
N ASP A 84 12.71 -7.39 -11.85
CA ASP A 84 12.08 -6.11 -11.51
C ASP A 84 12.05 -5.20 -12.75
N TYR A 85 10.84 -4.89 -13.21
CA TYR A 85 10.54 -4.00 -14.34
C TYR A 85 9.78 -2.75 -13.87
N THR A 86 9.80 -2.44 -12.58
CA THR A 86 9.02 -1.34 -11.98
C THR A 86 9.30 0.01 -12.66
N LYS A 87 10.55 0.25 -13.08
CA LYS A 87 10.95 1.49 -13.76
C LYS A 87 10.44 1.52 -15.20
N GLU A 88 10.54 0.40 -15.89
CA GLU A 88 10.10 0.17 -17.26
C GLU A 88 8.60 0.39 -17.36
N PHE A 89 7.84 0.04 -16.32
CA PHE A 89 6.40 0.29 -16.24
C PHE A 89 6.01 1.68 -15.71
N GLY A 90 6.97 2.53 -15.35
CA GLY A 90 6.72 3.92 -14.92
C GLY A 90 6.32 4.08 -13.45
N LEU A 91 6.50 3.05 -12.61
CA LEU A 91 6.01 3.03 -11.23
C LEU A 91 7.07 3.35 -10.18
N SER A 92 8.30 3.71 -10.55
CA SER A 92 9.39 4.00 -9.59
C SER A 92 9.08 5.09 -8.55
N ASN A 93 8.15 6.01 -8.85
CA ASN A 93 7.76 7.11 -7.94
C ASN A 93 6.36 6.89 -7.34
N SER A 94 5.89 5.64 -7.30
CA SER A 94 4.58 5.29 -6.73
C SER A 94 4.64 4.98 -5.23
N ASN A 95 5.67 5.44 -4.49
CA ASN A 95 5.81 5.10 -3.08
C ASN A 95 4.59 5.58 -2.29
N GLY A 96 3.97 4.64 -1.58
CA GLY A 96 2.77 4.91 -0.81
C GLY A 96 2.65 4.00 0.39
N MET A 97 1.50 4.08 1.05
CA MET A 97 1.12 3.24 2.17
C MET A 97 0.09 2.22 1.69
N TRP A 98 0.48 1.44 0.68
CA TRP A 98 -0.44 0.57 -0.06
C TRP A 98 -0.91 -0.58 0.81
N ASN A 99 -2.23 -0.80 0.82
CA ASN A 99 -2.87 -1.85 1.61
C ASN A 99 -3.43 -2.96 0.73
N LYS A 100 -3.91 -2.63 -0.47
CA LYS A 100 -4.56 -3.58 -1.37
C LYS A 100 -4.29 -3.22 -2.82
N ILE A 101 -4.06 -4.22 -3.66
CA ILE A 101 -4.23 -4.10 -5.11
C ILE A 101 -5.33 -5.04 -5.59
N ASN A 102 -6.03 -4.61 -6.63
CA ASN A 102 -6.92 -5.44 -7.44
C ASN A 102 -6.54 -5.24 -8.90
N ILE A 103 -6.35 -6.33 -9.65
CA ILE A 103 -5.86 -6.29 -11.03
C ILE A 103 -7.02 -6.65 -11.95
N ILE A 104 -7.40 -5.71 -12.81
CA ILE A 104 -8.53 -5.84 -13.71
C ILE A 104 -8.30 -4.99 -14.95
N ASP A 105 -8.79 -5.45 -16.10
CA ASP A 105 -8.97 -4.62 -17.29
C ASP A 105 -10.18 -3.70 -17.05
N ILE A 106 -9.94 -2.50 -16.50
CA ILE A 106 -11.03 -1.60 -16.07
C ILE A 106 -11.59 -0.81 -17.25
N ASP A 107 -10.75 -0.60 -18.25
CA ASP A 107 -10.99 0.29 -19.37
C ASP A 107 -11.37 -0.48 -20.67
N LYS A 108 -11.22 -1.81 -20.64
CA LYS A 108 -11.69 -2.80 -21.62
C LYS A 108 -10.91 -2.77 -22.93
N ASP A 109 -9.64 -2.42 -22.89
CA ASP A 109 -8.74 -2.45 -24.04
C ASP A 109 -7.93 -3.74 -24.17
N GLY A 110 -8.03 -4.63 -23.18
CA GLY A 110 -7.42 -5.96 -23.18
C GLY A 110 -6.07 -6.03 -22.47
N ASP A 111 -5.53 -4.92 -21.96
CA ASP A 111 -4.43 -4.94 -21.00
C ASP A 111 -4.93 -4.79 -19.55
N MET A 112 -4.08 -5.14 -18.59
CA MET A 112 -4.49 -5.24 -17.18
C MET A 112 -4.07 -4.00 -16.39
N ASP A 113 -5.04 -3.37 -15.73
CA ASP A 113 -4.85 -2.20 -14.89
C ASP A 113 -4.66 -2.56 -13.41
N ILE A 114 -4.15 -1.60 -12.64
CA ILE A 114 -3.95 -1.77 -11.19
C ILE A 114 -4.86 -0.79 -10.45
N LEU A 115 -5.84 -1.31 -9.73
CA LEU A 115 -6.59 -0.55 -8.74
C LEU A 115 -5.91 -0.69 -7.38
N ALA A 116 -5.36 0.40 -6.86
CA ALA A 116 -4.55 0.41 -5.65
C ALA A 116 -5.23 1.18 -4.51
N GLY A 117 -5.47 0.48 -3.40
CA GLY A 117 -5.97 1.02 -2.15
C GLY A 117 -4.83 1.43 -1.23
N ASN A 118 -4.85 2.69 -0.80
CA ASN A 118 -3.80 3.32 0.00
C ASN A 118 -4.34 3.71 1.39
N LEU A 119 -3.56 4.46 2.17
CA LEU A 119 -3.94 4.97 3.49
C LEU A 119 -5.02 6.08 3.43
N GLY A 120 -5.21 6.71 2.28
CA GLY A 120 -6.13 7.85 2.11
C GLY A 120 -5.44 9.17 2.44
N THR A 121 -6.13 10.28 2.24
CA THR A 121 -5.57 11.64 2.45
C THR A 121 -6.09 12.31 3.73
N ASN A 122 -7.07 11.71 4.39
CA ASN A 122 -7.60 12.17 5.67
C ASN A 122 -6.90 11.45 6.84
N ASN A 123 -5.60 11.69 7.01
CA ASN A 123 -4.81 11.17 8.13
C ASN A 123 -3.60 12.06 8.41
N PHE A 124 -2.83 11.71 9.43
CA PHE A 124 -1.64 12.43 9.85
C PHE A 124 -0.50 12.41 8.83
N PHE A 125 -0.34 11.32 8.07
CA PHE A 125 0.73 11.26 7.08
C PHE A 125 0.47 12.21 5.92
N SER A 126 1.56 12.71 5.34
CA SER A 126 1.52 13.53 4.14
C SER A 126 2.58 13.11 3.12
N PRO A 127 2.39 13.44 1.82
CA PRO A 127 3.44 13.28 0.83
C PRO A 127 4.72 14.00 1.25
N ASN A 128 5.86 13.42 0.93
CA ASN A 128 7.22 13.84 1.30
C ASN A 128 7.59 13.64 2.77
N MET A 129 6.77 12.99 3.61
CA MET A 129 7.28 12.49 4.88
C MET A 129 8.33 11.41 4.64
N LYS A 130 9.30 11.32 5.56
CA LYS A 130 10.39 10.34 5.51
C LYS A 130 10.52 9.59 6.82
N LEU A 131 10.79 8.29 6.75
CA LEU A 131 11.20 7.49 7.89
C LEU A 131 12.70 7.20 7.76
N TYR A 132 13.47 7.64 8.74
CA TYR A 132 14.89 7.33 8.86
C TYR A 132 15.08 6.21 9.88
N ILE A 133 15.84 5.19 9.52
CA ILE A 133 16.07 4.02 10.37
C ILE A 133 17.58 3.78 10.46
N ASN A 134 18.13 3.92 11.67
CA ASN A 134 19.54 3.67 11.96
C ASN A 134 19.75 3.48 13.48
N ASP A 135 20.92 3.01 13.87
CA ASP A 135 21.44 3.09 15.24
C ASP A 135 22.13 4.45 15.42
N PHE A 136 21.36 5.46 15.82
CA PHE A 136 21.81 6.86 15.79
C PHE A 136 22.77 7.21 16.92
N ASP A 137 22.71 6.50 18.06
CA ASP A 137 23.58 6.70 19.21
C ASP A 137 24.67 5.60 19.35
N LYS A 138 24.70 4.63 18.43
CA LYS A 138 25.68 3.53 18.32
C LYS A 138 25.65 2.57 19.51
N ASN A 139 24.46 2.30 20.03
CA ASN A 139 24.25 1.41 21.17
C ASN A 139 23.86 -0.04 20.77
N GLY A 140 23.69 -0.32 19.48
CA GLY A 140 23.28 -1.60 18.91
C GLY A 140 21.77 -1.78 18.71
N PHE A 141 20.96 -0.81 19.13
CA PHE A 141 19.53 -0.73 18.86
C PHE A 141 19.28 0.31 17.76
N TYR A 142 18.27 0.06 16.93
CA TYR A 142 17.92 0.94 15.83
C TYR A 142 16.69 1.76 16.19
N GLU A 143 16.72 3.06 15.92
CA GLU A 143 15.59 3.96 16.07
C GLU A 143 14.90 4.18 14.71
N GLN A 144 13.60 4.47 14.74
CA GLN A 144 12.85 4.93 13.58
C GLN A 144 12.36 6.37 13.81
N ILE A 145 12.95 7.31 13.08
CA ILE A 145 12.64 8.73 13.20
C ILE A 145 11.79 9.14 12.01
N LEU A 146 10.50 9.33 12.24
CA LEU A 146 9.57 9.87 11.25
C LEU A 146 9.72 11.39 11.20
N CYS A 147 9.92 11.92 10.00
CA CYS A 147 10.09 13.34 9.75
C CYS A 147 9.06 13.87 8.75
N GLU A 148 8.63 15.09 8.98
CA GLU A 148 7.89 15.89 8.00
C GLU A 148 8.82 16.86 7.27
N LYS A 149 8.45 17.24 6.05
CA LYS A 149 9.20 18.19 5.24
C LYS A 149 8.65 19.60 5.47
N ILE A 150 9.51 20.51 5.94
CA ILE A 150 9.20 21.94 6.06
C ILE A 150 10.24 22.71 5.26
N GLY A 151 9.80 23.40 4.21
CA GLY A 151 10.70 24.02 3.24
C GLY A 151 11.59 22.98 2.57
N ASN A 152 12.91 23.09 2.78
CA ASN A 152 13.90 22.18 2.21
C ASN A 152 14.50 21.18 3.22
N SER A 153 14.02 21.22 4.47
CA SER A 153 14.56 20.42 5.57
C SER A 153 13.52 19.45 6.12
N TYR A 154 13.99 18.42 6.82
CA TYR A 154 13.15 17.40 7.45
C TYR A 154 13.21 17.54 8.95
N PHE A 155 12.06 17.60 9.61
CA PHE A 155 11.94 17.80 11.05
C PHE A 155 11.30 16.57 11.69
N PRO A 156 11.89 16.00 12.75
CA PRO A 156 11.27 14.88 13.45
C PRO A 156 9.91 15.28 14.03
N ILE A 157 8.92 14.38 13.91
CA ILE A 157 7.58 14.61 14.48
C ILE A 157 7.50 14.26 15.96
N LEU A 158 8.48 13.52 16.48
CA LEU A 158 8.52 13.10 17.87
C LEU A 158 8.75 14.33 18.75
N ASP A 159 8.18 14.34 19.94
CA ASP A 159 8.48 15.38 20.90
C ASP A 159 9.92 15.24 21.41
N LYS A 160 10.52 16.37 21.81
CA LYS A 160 11.89 16.42 22.31
C LYS A 160 12.14 15.39 23.42
N ASP A 161 11.21 15.27 24.36
CA ASP A 161 11.36 14.39 25.51
C ASP A 161 11.29 12.92 25.10
N ASP A 162 10.45 12.55 24.13
CA ASP A 162 10.41 11.20 23.57
C ASP A 162 11.73 10.86 22.88
N LEU A 163 12.28 11.80 22.10
CA LEU A 163 13.56 11.61 21.42
C LEU A 163 14.73 11.45 22.41
N ILE A 164 14.77 12.25 23.48
CA ILE A 164 15.80 12.15 24.53
C ILE A 164 15.62 10.89 25.39
N ASN A 165 14.38 10.46 25.64
CA ASN A 165 14.11 9.23 26.38
C ASN A 165 14.61 8.00 25.62
N GLN A 166 14.53 8.02 24.28
CA GLN A 166 15.11 6.98 23.43
C GLN A 166 16.63 7.12 23.30
N MET A 167 17.13 8.34 23.11
CA MET A 167 18.56 8.64 22.93
C MET A 167 19.06 9.68 23.95
N PRO A 168 19.45 9.27 25.17
CA PRO A 168 19.86 10.19 26.24
C PRO A 168 21.06 11.07 25.89
N SER A 169 21.88 10.66 24.92
CA SER A 169 23.02 11.41 24.39
C SER A 169 22.61 12.79 23.85
N LEU A 170 21.38 12.93 23.32
CA LEU A 170 20.85 14.17 22.76
C LEU A 170 20.53 15.23 23.81
N LYS A 171 20.47 14.88 25.11
CA LYS A 171 20.11 15.81 26.19
C LYS A 171 21.01 17.05 26.27
N LYS A 172 22.30 16.89 25.95
CA LYS A 172 23.26 18.00 25.96
C LYS A 172 23.07 18.95 24.77
N GLN A 173 22.70 18.40 23.61
CA GLN A 173 22.51 19.14 22.36
C GLN A 173 21.15 19.83 22.31
N LEU A 174 20.10 19.16 22.79
CA LEU A 174 18.72 19.64 22.79
C LEU A 174 18.32 20.12 24.19
N PHE A 175 19.10 21.03 24.80
CA PHE A 175 18.87 21.41 26.20
C PHE A 175 17.58 22.23 26.40
N TYR A 176 17.31 23.22 25.54
CA TYR A 176 16.06 24.00 25.58
C TYR A 176 15.05 23.52 24.52
N TYR A 177 13.75 23.71 24.75
CA TYR A 177 12.73 23.37 23.74
C TYR A 177 12.86 24.22 22.47
N LYS A 178 13.32 25.47 22.62
CA LYS A 178 13.62 26.36 21.49
C LYS A 178 14.73 25.82 20.58
N ASP A 179 15.69 25.09 21.15
CA ASP A 179 16.76 24.48 20.35
C ASP A 179 16.21 23.37 19.46
N TYR A 180 15.19 22.66 19.94
CA TYR A 180 14.53 21.58 19.21
C TYR A 180 13.53 22.08 18.16
N SER A 181 12.80 23.17 18.43
CA SER A 181 11.77 23.67 17.50
C SER A 181 12.30 24.02 16.11
N ASP A 182 13.59 24.37 16.01
CA ASP A 182 14.27 24.73 14.76
C ASP A 182 15.29 23.65 14.30
N ALA A 183 15.31 22.48 14.95
CA ALA A 183 16.24 21.40 14.70
C ALA A 183 15.71 20.42 13.64
N SER A 184 16.20 20.56 12.41
CA SER A 184 16.03 19.55 11.38
C SER A 184 16.92 18.33 11.65
N ILE A 185 16.59 17.19 11.06
CA ILE A 185 17.28 15.91 11.32
C ILE A 185 18.79 15.99 11.00
N ASP A 186 19.18 16.78 10.00
CA ASP A 186 20.57 17.06 9.60
C ASP A 186 21.33 18.03 10.54
N LYS A 187 20.60 18.73 11.41
CA LYS A 187 21.20 19.47 12.54
C LYS A 187 21.29 18.62 13.80
N ILE A 188 20.43 17.61 13.93
CA ILE A 188 20.42 16.69 15.08
C ILE A 188 21.53 15.65 14.91
N PHE A 189 21.60 15.03 13.74
CA PHE A 189 22.56 13.96 13.43
C PHE A 189 23.53 14.38 12.33
N ASN A 190 24.74 13.80 12.37
CA ASN A 190 25.73 14.08 11.35
C ASN A 190 25.31 13.49 9.98
N PRO A 191 25.82 14.04 8.87
CA PRO A 191 25.46 13.56 7.52
C PRO A 191 25.84 12.11 7.25
N ASP A 192 26.94 11.61 7.83
CA ASP A 192 27.40 10.24 7.60
C ASP A 192 26.39 9.21 8.12
N LEU A 193 25.88 9.39 9.34
CA LEU A 193 24.81 8.56 9.91
C LEU A 193 23.53 8.62 9.08
N LEU A 194 23.19 9.78 8.54
CA LEU A 194 22.00 9.93 7.70
C LEU A 194 22.16 9.24 6.34
N ASN A 195 23.37 9.22 5.78
CA ASN A 195 23.68 8.52 4.54
C ASN A 195 23.73 7.00 4.72
N GLU A 196 24.11 6.52 5.91
CA GLU A 196 24.08 5.10 6.29
C GLU A 196 22.67 4.61 6.65
N SER A 197 21.73 5.53 6.89
CA SER A 197 20.35 5.19 7.28
C SER A 197 19.58 4.52 6.16
N THR A 198 18.71 3.58 6.51
CA THR A 198 17.60 3.22 5.62
C THR A 198 16.61 4.38 5.61
N VAL A 199 16.32 4.94 4.44
CA VAL A 199 15.41 6.06 4.28
C VAL A 199 14.22 5.64 3.41
N LEU A 200 13.04 5.70 3.99
CA LEU A 200 11.79 5.48 3.29
C LEU A 200 11.06 6.81 3.10
N ASP A 201 10.32 6.94 2.01
CA ASP A 201 9.56 8.16 1.72
C ASP A 201 8.19 7.88 1.13
N ILE A 202 7.28 8.83 1.33
CA ILE A 202 5.92 8.79 0.79
C ILE A 202 5.83 9.72 -0.41
N LYS A 203 5.46 9.21 -1.59
CA LYS A 203 5.13 10.04 -2.75
C LYS A 203 3.64 10.33 -2.83
N THR A 204 2.80 9.37 -2.44
CA THR A 204 1.35 9.51 -2.51
C THR A 204 0.64 8.69 -1.44
N LEU A 205 -0.46 9.22 -0.92
CA LEU A 205 -1.36 8.53 0.01
C LEU A 205 -2.74 8.28 -0.60
N GLU A 206 -2.96 8.75 -1.83
CA GLU A 206 -4.22 8.56 -2.53
C GLU A 206 -4.32 7.12 -3.04
N SER A 207 -5.50 6.53 -2.86
CA SER A 207 -5.96 5.39 -3.64
C SER A 207 -6.23 5.84 -5.07
N ALA A 208 -5.84 5.01 -6.03
CA ALA A 208 -5.87 5.39 -7.44
C ALA A 208 -6.03 4.17 -8.35
N ILE A 209 -6.44 4.43 -9.58
CA ILE A 209 -6.34 3.49 -10.69
C ILE A 209 -5.06 3.82 -11.45
N TYR A 210 -4.25 2.83 -11.76
CA TYR A 210 -3.11 2.95 -12.66
C TYR A 210 -3.49 2.26 -13.96
N ILE A 211 -3.76 3.05 -15.00
CA ILE A 211 -4.13 2.56 -16.33
C ILE A 211 -2.89 2.15 -17.10
N ASN A 212 -2.84 0.89 -17.52
CA ASN A 212 -1.78 0.42 -18.39
C ASN A 212 -2.02 0.98 -19.81
N ASN A 213 -0.97 1.55 -20.40
CA ASN A 213 -1.01 2.05 -21.76
C ASN A 213 0.15 1.40 -22.50
N ASN A 214 -0.03 0.14 -22.91
CA ASN A 214 1.00 -0.64 -23.61
C ASN A 214 2.32 -0.75 -22.83
N GLY A 215 2.25 -1.10 -21.55
CA GLY A 215 3.40 -1.32 -20.68
C GLY A 215 3.87 -0.07 -19.92
N LYS A 216 3.07 1.00 -19.91
CA LYS A 216 3.32 2.21 -19.11
C LYS A 216 2.09 2.57 -18.30
N PHE A 217 2.21 2.57 -16.97
CA PHE A 217 1.11 2.91 -16.09
C PHE A 217 0.95 4.42 -15.89
N ASN A 218 -0.28 4.90 -16.08
CA ASN A 218 -0.68 6.28 -15.82
C ASN A 218 -1.66 6.34 -14.65
N LYS A 219 -1.39 7.18 -13.65
CA LYS A 219 -2.24 7.32 -12.46
C LYS A 219 -3.50 8.15 -12.79
N ILE A 220 -4.66 7.62 -12.43
CA ILE A 220 -5.96 8.30 -12.39
C ILE A 220 -6.44 8.32 -10.93
N SER A 221 -6.65 9.50 -10.38
CA SER A 221 -7.15 9.66 -9.01
C SER A 221 -8.62 9.22 -8.92
N LEU A 222 -8.94 8.49 -7.84
CA LEU A 222 -10.31 8.16 -7.47
C LEU A 222 -11.00 9.39 -6.83
N PRO A 223 -12.36 9.40 -6.75
CA PRO A 223 -13.07 10.43 -5.99
C PRO A 223 -12.58 10.56 -4.55
N SER A 224 -12.67 11.78 -4.01
CA SER A 224 -12.16 12.14 -2.67
C SER A 224 -12.67 11.23 -1.55
N GLU A 225 -13.91 10.77 -1.66
CA GLU A 225 -14.62 9.95 -0.68
C GLU A 225 -13.93 8.61 -0.43
N ILE A 226 -13.30 8.06 -1.47
CA ILE A 226 -12.51 6.82 -1.36
C ILE A 226 -11.27 7.04 -0.49
N ASN A 227 -10.78 8.29 -0.41
CA ASN A 227 -9.58 8.69 0.31
C ASN A 227 -9.85 9.24 1.72
N TYR A 228 -11.11 9.26 2.18
CA TYR A 228 -11.45 9.68 3.55
C TYR A 228 -10.93 8.73 4.64
N SER A 229 -10.51 7.51 4.27
CA SER A 229 -10.02 6.51 5.20
C SER A 229 -9.14 5.47 4.45
N PRO A 230 -8.29 4.68 5.13
CA PRO A 230 -7.51 3.64 4.51
C PRO A 230 -8.38 2.60 3.82
N VAL A 231 -8.02 2.21 2.60
CA VAL A 231 -8.69 1.16 1.82
C VAL A 231 -7.97 -0.16 2.04
N PHE A 232 -8.60 -1.08 2.76
CA PHE A 232 -8.05 -2.41 3.08
C PHE A 232 -8.55 -3.53 2.18
N ASP A 233 -9.71 -3.36 1.53
CA ASP A 233 -10.15 -4.31 0.51
C ASP A 233 -10.87 -3.61 -0.63
N ILE A 234 -10.76 -4.24 -1.80
CA ILE A 234 -11.33 -3.76 -3.04
C ILE A 234 -11.83 -4.99 -3.79
N ILE A 235 -13.11 -4.98 -4.16
CA ILE A 235 -13.67 -5.96 -5.09
C ILE A 235 -14.32 -5.25 -6.25
N ASN A 236 -14.48 -5.95 -7.37
CA ASN A 236 -15.19 -5.45 -8.53
C ASN A 236 -16.19 -6.49 -9.02
N TYR A 237 -17.21 -6.02 -9.74
CA TYR A 237 -18.04 -6.88 -10.54
C TYR A 237 -18.63 -6.15 -11.74
N GLN A 238 -19.02 -6.93 -12.73
CA GLN A 238 -19.70 -6.46 -13.92
C GLN A 238 -21.22 -6.45 -13.69
N PRO A 239 -21.90 -5.30 -13.67
CA PRO A 239 -23.37 -5.20 -13.73
C PRO A 239 -23.89 -5.54 -15.15
N SER A 240 -25.22 -5.51 -15.31
CA SER A 240 -25.90 -5.84 -16.58
C SER A 240 -25.45 -5.00 -17.77
N ASP A 241 -25.16 -3.71 -17.54
CA ASP A 241 -24.50 -2.88 -18.55
C ASP A 241 -23.02 -3.27 -18.61
N LYS A 242 -22.66 -3.97 -19.68
CA LYS A 242 -21.30 -4.48 -19.94
C LYS A 242 -20.24 -3.40 -20.06
N ASN A 243 -20.58 -2.13 -20.16
CA ASN A 243 -19.60 -1.04 -20.24
C ASN A 243 -19.19 -0.51 -18.86
N ILE A 244 -19.97 -0.78 -17.82
CA ILE A 244 -19.70 -0.31 -16.45
C ILE A 244 -18.88 -1.34 -15.69
N THR A 245 -17.84 -0.94 -14.99
CA THR A 245 -17.18 -1.77 -13.98
C THR A 245 -17.54 -1.21 -12.61
N ARG A 246 -18.23 -2.00 -11.79
CA ARG A 246 -18.61 -1.57 -10.44
C ARG A 246 -17.54 -1.97 -9.44
N LEU A 247 -17.08 -1.02 -8.65
CA LEU A 247 -16.07 -1.21 -7.62
C LEU A 247 -16.70 -1.03 -6.24
N ILE A 248 -16.24 -1.83 -5.28
CA ILE A 248 -16.60 -1.71 -3.87
C ILE A 248 -15.32 -1.60 -3.04
N PHE A 249 -15.27 -0.59 -2.16
CA PHE A 249 -14.12 -0.27 -1.32
C PHE A 249 -14.46 -0.41 0.15
N GLY A 250 -13.57 -1.06 0.90
CA GLY A 250 -13.72 -1.33 2.33
C GLY A 250 -12.49 -0.88 3.09
N GLY A 251 -12.68 -0.31 4.27
CA GLY A 251 -11.61 0.39 4.96
C GLY A 251 -11.80 0.62 6.45
N ASN A 252 -11.02 1.59 6.94
CA ASN A 252 -10.89 2.06 8.33
C ASN A 252 -9.81 1.39 9.19
N GLN A 253 -9.22 2.18 10.08
CA GLN A 253 -8.28 1.75 11.10
C GLN A 253 -8.52 2.47 12.43
N TYR A 254 -8.83 1.69 13.47
CA TYR A 254 -9.12 2.22 14.81
C TYR A 254 -7.93 2.07 15.77
N LEU A 255 -7.04 1.12 15.50
CA LEU A 255 -5.84 0.85 16.29
C LEU A 255 -4.73 1.81 15.83
N VAL A 256 -4.78 3.00 16.40
CA VAL A 256 -3.83 4.09 16.21
C VAL A 256 -3.56 4.72 17.57
N LYS A 257 -2.40 5.37 17.74
CA LYS A 257 -2.16 6.13 18.96
C LYS A 257 -3.21 7.26 19.06
N PRO A 258 -3.76 7.55 20.25
CA PRO A 258 -4.80 8.58 20.41
C PRO A 258 -4.44 9.93 19.78
N GLN A 259 -3.17 10.33 19.83
CA GLN A 259 -2.66 11.58 19.23
C GLN A 259 -2.87 11.69 17.70
N PHE A 260 -3.00 10.58 16.98
CA PHE A 260 -3.15 10.59 15.52
C PHE A 260 -4.60 10.50 15.05
N GLY A 261 -5.55 10.26 15.95
CA GLY A 261 -6.98 10.13 15.62
C GLY A 261 -7.29 8.87 14.81
N ARG A 262 -8.47 8.28 15.03
CA ARG A 262 -8.90 7.10 14.27
C ARG A 262 -9.15 7.47 12.81
N HIS A 263 -8.81 6.56 11.90
CA HIS A 263 -9.16 6.69 10.49
C HIS A 263 -10.46 5.91 10.27
N ASP A 264 -11.61 6.52 10.55
CA ASP A 264 -12.91 5.83 10.61
C ASP A 264 -14.00 6.48 9.73
N SER A 265 -13.59 7.33 8.79
CA SER A 265 -14.51 8.11 7.96
C SER A 265 -15.06 7.38 6.72
N SER A 266 -14.79 6.08 6.56
CA SER A 266 -15.45 5.25 5.52
C SER A 266 -16.62 4.46 6.10
N LYS A 267 -17.72 4.40 5.36
CA LYS A 267 -18.85 3.47 5.63
C LYS A 267 -18.99 2.39 4.56
N GLY A 268 -17.87 2.06 3.90
CA GLY A 268 -17.87 1.29 2.65
C GLY A 268 -18.39 2.12 1.48
N TRP A 269 -17.78 1.98 0.32
CA TRP A 269 -18.14 2.77 -0.87
C TRP A 269 -18.42 1.87 -2.05
N ILE A 270 -19.42 2.22 -2.84
CA ILE A 270 -19.68 1.64 -4.15
C ILE A 270 -19.60 2.76 -5.20
N ILE A 271 -19.03 2.44 -6.35
CA ILE A 271 -18.82 3.39 -7.45
C ILE A 271 -18.83 2.64 -8.78
N ASP A 272 -19.42 3.25 -9.79
CA ASP A 272 -19.44 2.77 -11.16
C ASP A 272 -18.36 3.50 -11.96
N VAL A 273 -17.49 2.74 -12.61
CA VAL A 273 -16.44 3.24 -13.50
C VAL A 273 -16.83 2.90 -14.94
N LYS A 274 -16.69 3.87 -15.84
CA LYS A 274 -16.93 3.69 -17.27
C LYS A 274 -15.83 4.38 -18.06
N LYS A 275 -15.37 3.78 -19.15
CA LYS A 275 -14.54 4.46 -20.14
C LYS A 275 -15.45 5.20 -21.13
N ASP A 276 -15.29 6.50 -21.20
CA ASP A 276 -15.89 7.37 -22.21
C ASP A 276 -14.74 7.94 -23.06
N GLU A 277 -14.62 7.47 -24.31
CA GLU A 277 -13.47 7.76 -25.19
C GLU A 277 -12.13 7.41 -24.50
N ASP A 278 -11.29 8.41 -24.25
CA ASP A 278 -9.96 8.26 -23.63
C ASP A 278 -9.96 8.59 -22.13
N LYS A 279 -11.13 8.64 -21.48
CA LYS A 279 -11.24 9.04 -20.07
C LYS A 279 -12.11 8.08 -19.27
N LEU A 280 -11.69 7.82 -18.04
CA LEU A 280 -12.57 7.20 -17.05
C LEU A 280 -13.52 8.24 -16.45
N SER A 281 -14.79 7.88 -16.41
CA SER A 281 -15.83 8.59 -15.68
C SER A 281 -16.28 7.78 -14.46
N PHE A 282 -16.60 8.51 -13.40
CA PHE A 282 -17.00 7.98 -12.11
C PHE A 282 -18.45 8.37 -11.83
N THR A 283 -19.32 7.38 -11.64
CA THR A 283 -20.74 7.60 -11.39
C THR A 283 -21.24 6.75 -10.23
N ASN A 284 -22.47 7.00 -9.76
CA ASN A 284 -23.14 6.20 -8.74
C ASN A 284 -22.33 6.01 -7.43
N LEU A 285 -21.50 7.00 -7.08
CA LEU A 285 -20.73 7.00 -5.84
C LEU A 285 -21.67 7.06 -4.64
N LYS A 286 -21.73 6.00 -3.84
CA LYS A 286 -22.64 5.87 -2.71
C LYS A 286 -21.95 5.17 -1.54
N SER A 287 -22.33 5.58 -0.33
CA SER A 287 -21.99 4.86 0.90
C SER A 287 -22.82 3.59 1.00
N LEU A 288 -22.18 2.48 1.42
CA LEU A 288 -22.87 1.23 1.76
C LEU A 288 -23.45 1.24 3.18
N ASN A 289 -23.16 2.28 3.97
CA ASN A 289 -23.59 2.42 5.37
C ASN A 289 -23.15 1.24 6.28
N ILE A 290 -21.98 0.66 5.98
CA ILE A 290 -21.35 -0.40 6.76
C ILE A 290 -20.33 0.22 7.71
N GLU A 291 -20.60 0.15 9.01
CA GLU A 291 -19.72 0.72 10.04
C GLU A 291 -18.76 -0.31 10.63
N GLY A 292 -17.48 0.04 10.70
CA GLY A 292 -16.44 -0.79 11.30
C GLY A 292 -15.12 -0.73 10.55
N GLN A 293 -14.12 -1.45 11.06
CA GLN A 293 -12.89 -1.78 10.35
C GLN A 293 -13.18 -2.89 9.33
N ILE A 294 -13.64 -2.52 8.14
CA ILE A 294 -13.90 -3.46 7.05
C ILE A 294 -12.54 -4.01 6.57
N ARG A 295 -12.40 -5.34 6.52
CA ARG A 295 -11.14 -6.02 6.17
C ARG A 295 -11.25 -6.90 4.94
N LYS A 296 -12.46 -7.35 4.63
CA LYS A 296 -12.69 -8.20 3.47
C LYS A 296 -14.10 -8.04 2.96
N PHE A 297 -14.22 -8.03 1.65
CA PHE A 297 -15.43 -8.31 0.93
C PHE A 297 -15.26 -9.58 0.11
N GLU A 298 -16.36 -10.32 -0.01
CA GLU A 298 -16.53 -11.38 -0.99
C GLU A 298 -17.92 -11.26 -1.59
N LEU A 299 -18.05 -11.61 -2.87
CA LEU A 299 -19.31 -11.53 -3.59
C LEU A 299 -19.76 -12.93 -3.96
N ILE A 300 -20.97 -13.30 -3.57
CA ILE A 300 -21.60 -14.55 -4.00
C ILE A 300 -22.90 -14.25 -4.72
N SER A 301 -23.26 -15.13 -5.67
CA SER A 301 -24.52 -15.06 -6.40
C SER A 301 -25.49 -16.08 -5.84
N LEU A 302 -26.67 -15.64 -5.42
CA LEU A 302 -27.80 -16.50 -5.02
C LEU A 302 -28.92 -16.30 -6.04
N GLY A 303 -28.91 -17.13 -7.10
CA GLY A 303 -29.83 -16.96 -8.23
C GLY A 303 -29.56 -15.66 -8.98
N LYS A 304 -30.51 -14.71 -8.93
CA LYS A 304 -30.37 -13.38 -9.55
C LYS A 304 -29.81 -12.32 -8.59
N GLU A 305 -29.75 -12.63 -7.30
CA GLU A 305 -29.31 -11.70 -6.27
C GLU A 305 -27.81 -11.81 -6.06
N LYS A 306 -27.17 -10.68 -5.78
CA LYS A 306 -25.77 -10.63 -5.37
C LYS A 306 -25.70 -10.29 -3.90
N ILE A 307 -25.02 -11.15 -3.14
CA ILE A 307 -24.80 -10.95 -1.70
C ILE A 307 -23.34 -10.57 -1.48
N LEU A 308 -23.15 -9.39 -0.89
CA LEU A 308 -21.89 -8.92 -0.36
C LEU A 308 -21.66 -9.51 1.04
N ILE A 309 -20.70 -10.41 1.15
CA ILE A 309 -20.19 -10.89 2.42
C ILE A 309 -19.14 -9.90 2.91
N THR A 310 -19.29 -9.40 4.13
CA THR A 310 -18.41 -8.39 4.71
C THR A 310 -17.75 -8.90 5.99
N GLY A 311 -16.44 -9.02 5.96
CA GLY A 311 -15.61 -9.25 7.14
C GLY A 311 -15.24 -7.93 7.81
N ILE A 312 -15.62 -7.79 9.08
CA ILE A 312 -15.33 -6.61 9.91
C ILE A 312 -14.48 -7.06 11.10
N ASN A 313 -13.36 -6.36 11.34
CA ASN A 313 -12.44 -6.70 12.43
C ASN A 313 -13.17 -6.77 13.79
N ASN A 314 -12.97 -7.87 14.54
CA ASN A 314 -13.58 -8.12 15.84
C ASN A 314 -15.13 -8.06 15.87
N LYS A 315 -15.80 -8.35 14.75
CA LYS A 315 -17.26 -8.47 14.67
C LYS A 315 -17.66 -9.70 13.86
N ASP A 316 -18.93 -10.07 13.96
CA ASP A 316 -19.52 -11.11 13.11
C ASP A 316 -19.48 -10.72 11.62
N VAL A 317 -19.37 -11.73 10.77
CA VAL A 317 -19.47 -11.57 9.31
C VAL A 317 -20.89 -11.12 8.97
N LYS A 318 -21.01 -10.10 8.11
CA LYS A 318 -22.29 -9.53 7.68
C LYS A 318 -22.58 -9.83 6.22
N PHE A 319 -23.87 -9.91 5.88
CA PHE A 319 -24.35 -10.20 4.54
C PHE A 319 -25.28 -9.10 4.08
N TYR A 320 -25.06 -8.56 2.89
CA TYR A 320 -25.85 -7.48 2.32
C TYR A 320 -26.25 -7.82 0.89
N GLU A 321 -27.53 -7.69 0.56
CA GLU A 321 -27.97 -7.73 -0.83
C GLU A 321 -27.55 -6.42 -1.52
N ILE A 322 -26.91 -6.52 -2.69
CA ILE A 322 -26.52 -5.39 -3.52
C ILE A 322 -27.15 -5.50 -4.90
N LYS A 323 -27.76 -4.40 -5.34
CA LYS A 323 -28.50 -4.29 -6.61
C LYS A 323 -27.67 -3.63 -7.69
#